data_AF-A0A975C6E1-F1
#
_entry.id   AF-A0A975C6E1-F1
#
_cell.length_a   1.000
_cell.length_b   1.000
_cell.length_c   1.000
_cell.angle_alpha   90.00
_cell.angle_beta   90.00
_cell.angle_gamma   90.00
#
_symmetry.space_group_name_H-M   'P 1'
#
loop_
_entity.id
_entity.type
_entity.pdbx_description
1 polymer ?
#
loop_
_entity_poly.entity_id
_entity_poly.type
_entity_poly.pdbx_seq_one_letter_code
_entity_poly.pdbx_strand_id
1 'polypeptide(L)'
;MAKSPGKPTRPGFRPGKAPVAAGAPATVTIDSAAPKKKTSLPQFASQVRAEARKIVWPSRKETWITSVMVFIMVLVATLFFWIVDSGLTFLSQVILAIGQ
;
A
#
# COMPACT_ATOMS: atom_id res chain seq x y z
N MET A 1 59.37 -35.77 -8.95
CA MET A 1 58.29 -36.30 -9.80
C MET A 1 57.54 -35.10 -10.40
N ALA A 2 57.69 -34.90 -11.72
CA ALA A 2 56.82 -34.19 -12.70
C ALA A 2 55.92 -33.02 -12.20
N LYS A 3 55.87 -31.80 -12.78
CA LYS A 3 56.10 -31.30 -14.14
C LYS A 3 55.95 -29.75 -14.11
N SER A 4 56.85 -29.00 -14.74
CA SER A 4 56.59 -27.61 -15.20
C SER A 4 56.02 -27.70 -16.63
N PRO A 5 55.06 -26.88 -17.15
CA PRO A 5 55.29 -25.44 -17.48
C PRO A 5 54.05 -24.51 -17.60
N GLY A 6 54.29 -23.19 -17.78
CA GLY A 6 53.40 -22.31 -18.57
C GLY A 6 53.03 -20.94 -17.96
N LYS A 7 53.75 -19.86 -18.32
CA LYS A 7 53.24 -18.48 -18.30
C LYS A 7 52.60 -18.17 -19.66
N PRO A 8 51.61 -17.26 -19.72
CA PRO A 8 51.63 -16.26 -20.76
C PRO A 8 51.46 -14.84 -20.22
N THR A 9 52.44 -14.02 -20.57
CA THR A 9 52.45 -12.55 -20.62
C THR A 9 51.29 -12.04 -21.47
N ARG A 10 50.64 -10.93 -21.11
CA ARG A 10 50.13 -9.92 -22.07
C ARG A 10 49.83 -8.57 -21.38
N PRO A 11 49.89 -7.46 -22.14
CA PRO A 11 50.62 -6.27 -21.75
C PRO A 11 49.68 -5.16 -21.27
N GLY A 12 50.20 -4.32 -20.38
CA GLY A 12 49.53 -3.08 -19.99
C GLY A 12 49.35 -2.17 -21.20
N PHE A 13 48.10 -1.94 -21.58
CA PHE A 13 47.73 -0.98 -22.60
C PHE A 13 47.31 0.33 -21.91
N ARG A 14 48.19 1.33 -21.98
CA ARG A 14 47.89 2.69 -21.58
C ARG A 14 48.25 3.60 -22.77
N PRO A 15 47.30 3.98 -23.62
CA PRO A 15 47.58 4.95 -24.67
C PRO A 15 47.36 6.33 -24.10
N GLY A 16 48.47 7.04 -23.92
CA GLY A 16 48.48 8.49 -23.95
C GLY A 16 48.26 8.99 -25.38
N LYS A 17 47.56 10.13 -25.46
CA LYS A 17 47.76 11.28 -26.34
C LYS A 17 48.19 11.00 -27.81
N ALA A 18 47.19 11.17 -28.70
CA ALA A 18 47.13 11.93 -29.98
C ALA A 18 48.44 12.24 -30.75
N PRO A 19 48.46 12.41 -32.11
CA PRO A 19 47.38 12.99 -32.95
C PRO A 19 47.25 12.40 -34.39
N VAL A 20 46.45 13.06 -35.24
CA VAL A 20 46.40 13.01 -36.72
C VAL A 20 45.52 11.91 -37.36
N ALA A 21 44.35 12.33 -37.84
CA ALA A 21 43.97 12.35 -39.27
C ALA A 21 42.52 12.88 -39.42
N ALA A 22 42.27 13.54 -40.55
CA ALA A 22 41.16 14.45 -40.80
C ALA A 22 39.78 13.78 -41.11
N GLY A 23 38.69 14.47 -40.74
CA GLY A 23 37.51 14.64 -41.61
C GLY A 23 36.24 13.79 -41.40
N ALA A 24 35.39 14.23 -40.46
CA ALA A 24 33.90 14.07 -40.35
C ALA A 24 33.26 12.65 -40.23
N PRO A 25 32.00 12.53 -39.72
CA PRO A 25 31.33 13.23 -38.62
C PRO A 25 30.75 12.22 -37.60
N ALA A 26 31.08 12.34 -36.32
CA ALA A 26 30.40 11.59 -35.27
C ALA A 26 29.64 12.57 -34.38
N THR A 27 28.41 12.85 -34.82
CA THR A 27 27.31 13.34 -34.00
C THR A 27 27.37 12.64 -32.65
N VAL A 28 27.70 13.37 -31.59
CA VAL A 28 27.42 12.94 -30.22
C VAL A 28 25.90 12.98 -30.10
N THR A 29 25.26 11.86 -30.40
CA THR A 29 23.86 11.63 -30.11
C THR A 29 23.71 11.64 -28.60
N ILE A 30 23.36 12.81 -28.06
CA ILE A 30 22.72 12.92 -26.76
C ILE A 30 21.44 12.10 -26.89
N ASP A 31 21.46 10.88 -26.35
CA ASP A 31 20.29 10.04 -26.30
C ASP A 31 19.23 10.70 -25.41
N SER A 32 18.35 11.39 -26.12
CA SER A 32 16.90 11.31 -25.99
C SER A 32 16.31 11.65 -24.62
N ALA A 33 15.92 12.92 -24.50
CA ALA A 33 14.85 13.36 -23.63
C ALA A 33 13.55 12.60 -23.95
N ALA A 34 13.24 11.53 -23.21
CA ALA A 34 11.95 10.84 -23.26
C ALA A 34 10.99 11.44 -22.22
N PRO A 35 9.72 11.72 -22.59
CA PRO A 35 8.79 12.44 -21.72
C PRO A 35 8.49 11.61 -20.48
N LYS A 36 8.63 12.22 -19.30
CA LYS A 36 8.11 11.70 -18.03
C LYS A 36 6.63 11.38 -18.22
N LYS A 37 6.30 10.10 -18.48
CA LYS A 37 4.92 9.62 -18.48
C LYS A 37 4.39 9.86 -17.08
N LYS A 38 3.36 10.72 -17.00
CA LYS A 38 2.58 11.02 -15.80
C LYS A 38 2.32 9.69 -15.08
N THR A 39 2.66 9.64 -13.79
CA THR A 39 2.56 8.49 -12.87
C THR A 39 1.67 7.38 -13.43
N SER A 40 2.28 6.36 -14.04
CA SER A 40 1.51 5.29 -14.63
C SER A 40 0.76 4.58 -13.50
N LEU A 41 -0.54 4.32 -13.67
CA LEU A 41 -1.38 3.53 -12.75
C LEU A 41 -0.65 2.33 -12.09
N PRO A 42 0.17 1.54 -12.81
CA PRO A 42 0.97 0.48 -12.19
C PRO A 42 2.06 0.95 -11.20
N GLN A 43 2.67 2.12 -11.41
CA GLN A 43 3.66 2.69 -10.49
C GLN A 43 3.01 3.31 -9.25
N PHE A 44 1.79 3.82 -9.35
CA PHE A 44 1.00 4.25 -8.19
C PHE A 44 0.55 3.04 -7.34
N ALA A 45 0.12 1.95 -7.96
CA ALA A 45 -0.25 0.72 -7.24
C ALA A 45 0.92 0.13 -6.44
N SER A 46 2.15 0.21 -6.96
CA SER A 46 3.33 -0.24 -6.23
C SER A 46 3.68 0.66 -5.04
N GLN A 47 3.51 1.98 -5.18
CA GLN A 47 3.65 2.95 -4.08
C GLN A 47 2.59 2.73 -3.00
N VAL A 48 1.32 2.57 -3.37
CA VAL A 48 0.23 2.28 -2.40
C VAL A 48 0.48 0.98 -1.66
N ARG A 49 1.00 -0.07 -2.33
CA ARG A 49 1.36 -1.33 -1.67
C ARG A 49 2.53 -1.18 -0.70
N ALA A 50 3.52 -0.34 -1.02
CA ALA A 50 4.63 -0.04 -0.13
C ALA A 50 4.16 0.71 1.13
N GLU A 51 3.23 1.64 0.97
CA GLU A 51 2.65 2.42 2.07
C GLU A 51 1.63 1.61 2.88
N ALA A 52 0.84 0.76 2.24
CA ALA A 52 -0.13 -0.11 2.89
C ALA A 52 0.52 -1.13 3.83
N ARG A 53 1.79 -1.49 3.59
CA ARG A 53 2.58 -2.35 4.50
C ARG A 53 2.95 -1.65 5.81
N LYS A 54 2.92 -0.32 5.86
CA LYS A 54 3.14 0.47 7.09
C LYS A 54 1.88 0.54 7.95
N ILE A 55 0.72 0.15 7.41
CA ILE A 55 -0.55 0.13 8.14
C ILE A 55 -0.55 -1.10 9.04
N VAL A 56 -0.46 -0.85 10.34
CA VAL A 56 -0.67 -1.88 11.35
C VAL A 56 -2.18 -2.09 11.45
N TRP A 57 -2.67 -3.13 10.80
CA TRP A 57 -4.08 -3.51 10.90
C TRP A 57 -4.37 -4.07 12.29
N PRO A 58 -5.51 -3.68 12.89
CA PRO A 58 -5.87 -4.12 14.24
C PRO A 58 -5.96 -5.64 14.29
N SER A 59 -5.47 -6.23 15.38
CA SER A 59 -5.60 -7.66 15.57
C SER A 59 -7.07 -8.04 15.75
N ARG A 60 -7.47 -9.26 15.35
CA ARG A 60 -8.85 -9.73 15.55
C ARG A 60 -9.32 -9.61 17.00
N LYS A 61 -8.38 -9.71 17.96
CA LYS A 61 -8.67 -9.56 19.39
C LYS A 61 -9.03 -8.14 19.75
N GLU A 62 -8.30 -7.14 19.25
CA GLU A 62 -8.60 -5.72 19.48
C GLU A 62 -9.94 -5.32 18.86
N THR A 63 -10.20 -5.77 17.64
CA THR A 63 -11.49 -5.53 16.98
C THR A 63 -12.63 -6.16 17.76
N TRP A 64 -12.46 -7.39 18.26
CA TRP A 64 -13.48 -8.07 19.04
C TRP A 64 -13.77 -7.37 20.37
N ILE A 65 -12.73 -6.97 21.10
CA ILE A 65 -12.88 -6.27 22.38
C ILE A 65 -13.63 -4.94 22.18
N THR A 66 -13.25 -4.17 21.15
CA THR A 66 -13.91 -2.89 20.85
C THR A 66 -15.37 -3.11 20.46
N SER A 67 -15.66 -4.12 19.62
CA SER A 67 -17.03 -4.47 19.25
C SER A 67 -17.86 -4.91 20.46
N VAL A 68 -17.30 -5.72 21.36
CA VAL A 68 -18.00 -6.20 22.57
C VAL A 68 -18.33 -5.05 23.52
N MET A 69 -17.41 -4.10 23.70
CA MET A 69 -17.68 -2.88 24.49
C MET A 69 -18.89 -2.12 23.94
N VAL A 70 -18.97 -1.94 22.62
CA VAL A 70 -20.12 -1.28 21.98
C VAL A 70 -21.37 -2.16 22.07
N PHE A 71 -21.23 -3.47 21.90
CA PHE A 71 -22.33 -4.42 21.94
C PHE A 71 -23.07 -4.40 23.28
N ILE A 72 -22.34 -4.28 24.40
CA ILE A 72 -22.94 -4.15 25.73
C ILE A 72 -23.84 -2.92 25.82
N MET A 73 -23.37 -1.76 25.33
CA MET A 73 -24.18 -0.54 25.29
C MET A 73 -25.43 -0.72 24.42
N VAL A 74 -25.29 -1.35 23.26
CA VAL A 74 -26.42 -1.64 22.36
C VAL A 74 -27.44 -2.55 23.06
N LEU A 75 -26.99 -3.61 23.76
CA LEU A 75 -27.89 -4.50 24.51
C LEU A 75 -28.71 -3.73 25.56
N VAL A 76 -28.07 -2.85 26.32
CA VAL A 76 -28.78 -2.01 27.31
C VAL A 76 -29.81 -1.11 26.62
N ALA A 77 -29.44 -0.43 25.53
CA ALA A 77 -30.35 0.42 24.77
C ALA A 77 -31.53 -0.38 24.18
N THR A 78 -31.28 -1.58 23.65
CA THR A 78 -32.35 -2.45 23.11
C THR A 78 -33.33 -2.90 24.19
N LEU A 79 -32.83 -3.24 25.39
CA LEU A 79 -33.69 -3.62 26.50
C LEU A 79 -34.54 -2.43 26.98
N PHE A 80 -33.94 -1.24 27.05
CA PHE A 80 -34.66 -0.01 27.38
C PHE A 80 -35.77 0.28 26.37
N PHE A 81 -35.46 0.29 25.07
CA PHE A 81 -36.47 0.53 24.04
C PHE A 81 -37.57 -0.52 24.06
N TRP A 82 -37.24 -1.80 24.25
CA TRP A 82 -38.25 -2.86 24.34
C TRP A 82 -39.26 -2.63 25.47
N ILE A 83 -38.81 -2.14 26.63
CA ILE A 83 -39.68 -1.77 27.75
C ILE A 83 -40.56 -0.58 27.38
N VAL A 84 -39.97 0.48 26.80
CA VAL A 84 -40.71 1.69 26.40
C VAL A 84 -41.76 1.37 25.35
N ASP A 85 -41.41 0.61 24.32
CA ASP A 85 -42.31 0.24 23.22
C ASP A 85 -43.49 -0.62 23.74
N SER A 86 -43.20 -1.54 24.66
CA SER A 86 -44.24 -2.34 25.35
C SER A 86 -45.16 -1.45 26.20
N GLY A 87 -44.59 -0.49 26.93
CA GLY A 87 -45.34 0.47 27.73
C GLY A 87 -46.22 1.40 26.89
N LEU A 88 -45.72 1.89 25.76
CA LEU A 88 -46.47 2.70 24.81
C LEU A 88 -47.62 1.91 24.18
N THR A 89 -47.39 0.64 23.86
CA THR A 89 -48.43 -0.27 23.36
C THR A 89 -49.55 -0.45 24.39
N PHE A 90 -49.20 -0.70 25.65
CA PHE A 90 -50.20 -0.78 26.72
C PHE A 90 -50.96 0.54 26.91
N LEU A 91 -50.24 1.67 26.95
CA LEU A 91 -50.82 2.99 27.14
C LEU A 91 -51.80 3.35 26.01
N SER A 92 -51.44 3.09 24.75
CA SER A 92 -52.32 3.32 23.60
C SER A 92 -53.59 2.47 23.65
N GLN A 93 -53.50 1.21 24.10
CA GLN A 93 -54.69 0.37 24.29
C GLN A 93 -55.61 0.91 25.37
N VAL A 94 -55.05 1.39 26.50
CA VAL A 94 -55.83 2.02 27.57
C VAL A 94 -56.55 3.27 27.07
N ILE A 95 -55.86 4.12 26.29
CA ILE A 95 -56.44 5.34 25.72
C ILE A 95 -57.61 5.01 24.79
N LEU A 96 -57.46 4.02 23.92
CA LEU A 96 -58.53 3.56 23.02
C LEU A 96 -59.70 2.93 23.80
N ALA A 97 -59.42 2.20 24.88
CA ALA A 97 -60.43 1.59 25.74
C ALA A 97 -61.27 2.61 26.52
N ILE A 98 -60.76 3.83 26.76
CA ILE A 98 -61.52 4.92 27.40
C ILE A 98 -62.47 5.61 26.42
N GLY A 99 -62.19 5.53 25.11
CA GLY A 99 -62.98 6.18 24.05
C GLY A 99 -64.04 5.29 23.39
N GLN A 100 -64.09 4.00 23.73
CA GLN A 100 -65.17 3.05 23.41
C GLN A 100 -66.18 3.01 24.55
#